data_AF-A0AAU3IIY7-F1
#
_entry.id   AF-A0AAU3IIY7-F1
#
_cell.length_a   1.000
_cell.length_b   1.000
_cell.length_c   1.000
_cell.angle_alpha   90.00
_cell.angle_beta   90.00
_cell.angle_gamma   90.00
#
_symmetry.space_group_name_H-M   'P 1'
#
loop_
_entity.id
_entity.type
_entity.pdbx_description
1 polymer ?
#
loop_
_entity_poly.entity_id
_entity_poly.type
_entity_poly.pdbx_seq_one_letter_code
_entity_poly.pdbx_strand_id
1 'polypeptide(L)'
;MLPALNTRHHRAALGVFAFVVVAHWAEHIAQAVQVYVLGWRLPEARGVLGLPFPWLVTSEWMHYGYALLMLAGLIMLRRGFTGRARTWWNVALGIQVWHHFEHLLLLVQAMTGNHLLGKPVPTSIIQLLVPRMELHLFYNTLVTIPMVVAMILHLRPTTAERAAMRCSCAPRLAAHPREATA
;
A
#
# COMPACT_ATOMS: atom_id res chain seq x y z
N MET A 1 -4.08 -19.41 -13.13
CA MET A 1 -3.41 -18.09 -13.14
C MET A 1 -2.83 -17.67 -11.78
N LEU A 2 -3.56 -17.76 -10.66
CA LEU A 2 -3.06 -17.39 -9.32
C LEU A 2 -1.75 -18.07 -8.83
N PRO A 3 -1.47 -19.35 -9.11
CA PRO A 3 -0.22 -19.99 -8.65
C PRO A 3 1.05 -19.43 -9.29
N ALA A 4 0.97 -19.02 -10.57
CA ALA A 4 2.11 -18.46 -11.30
C ALA A 4 2.51 -17.06 -10.80
N LEU A 5 1.53 -16.30 -10.31
CA LEU A 5 1.71 -14.95 -9.75
C LEU A 5 2.66 -14.96 -8.53
N ASN A 6 2.58 -16.00 -7.69
CA ASN A 6 3.39 -16.13 -6.47
C ASN A 6 4.64 -17.00 -6.66
N THR A 7 4.98 -17.34 -7.90
CA THR A 7 6.16 -18.13 -8.25
C THR A 7 6.99 -17.38 -9.30
N ARG A 8 6.90 -17.77 -10.58
CA ARG A 8 7.72 -17.22 -11.67
C ARG A 8 7.47 -15.73 -11.97
N HIS A 9 6.26 -15.23 -11.74
CA HIS A 9 5.90 -13.83 -12.01
C HIS A 9 5.92 -12.94 -10.76
N HIS A 10 6.32 -13.47 -9.60
CA HIS A 10 6.19 -12.76 -8.33
C HIS A 10 6.96 -11.45 -8.30
N ARG A 11 8.20 -11.44 -8.79
CA ARG A 11 9.02 -10.22 -8.88
C ARG A 11 8.34 -9.14 -9.74
N ALA A 12 7.83 -9.51 -10.91
CA ALA A 12 7.17 -8.57 -11.81
C ALA A 12 5.89 -8.03 -11.17
N ALA A 13 5.09 -8.90 -10.55
CA ALA A 13 3.86 -8.49 -9.88
C ALA A 13 4.12 -7.59 -8.66
N LEU A 14 5.17 -7.86 -7.89
CA LEU A 14 5.64 -6.95 -6.83
C LEU A 14 6.10 -5.61 -7.38
N GLY A 15 6.76 -5.58 -8.55
CA GLY A 15 7.15 -4.34 -9.22
C GLY A 15 5.95 -3.49 -9.64
N VAL A 16 4.93 -4.11 -10.24
CA VAL A 16 3.67 -3.42 -10.59
C VAL A 16 2.96 -2.91 -9.34
N PHE A 17 2.90 -3.73 -8.29
CA PHE A 17 2.28 -3.31 -7.03
C PHE A 17 3.04 -2.16 -6.37
N ALA A 18 4.38 -2.22 -6.36
CA ALA A 18 5.21 -1.13 -5.85
C ALA A 18 5.03 0.16 -6.65
N PHE A 19 4.86 0.08 -7.98
CA PHE A 19 4.54 1.25 -8.80
C PHE A 19 3.23 1.91 -8.36
N VAL A 20 2.17 1.12 -8.15
CA VAL A 20 0.88 1.63 -7.65
C VAL A 20 1.04 2.31 -6.28
N VAL A 21 1.78 1.69 -5.37
CA VAL A 21 2.06 2.22 -4.03
C VAL A 21 2.78 3.57 -4.12
N VAL A 22 3.82 3.67 -4.96
CA VAL A 22 4.60 4.91 -5.14
C VAL A 22 3.76 6.00 -5.80
N ALA A 23 2.96 5.67 -6.81
CA ALA A 23 2.04 6.62 -7.44
C ALA A 23 1.03 7.18 -6.43
N HIS A 24 0.49 6.31 -5.56
CA HIS A 24 -0.42 6.71 -4.50
C HIS A 24 0.27 7.63 -3.46
N TRP A 25 1.51 7.33 -3.09
CA TRP A 25 2.33 8.21 -2.24
C TRP A 25 2.59 9.56 -2.88
N ALA A 26 2.92 9.59 -4.17
CA ALA A 26 3.17 10.83 -4.90
C ALA A 26 1.95 11.76 -4.87
N GLU A 27 0.75 11.20 -5.00
CA GLU A 27 -0.50 11.95 -4.89
C GLU A 27 -0.62 12.66 -3.53
N HIS A 28 -0.46 11.91 -2.43
CA HIS A 28 -0.63 12.46 -1.08
C HIS A 28 0.52 13.37 -0.64
N ILE A 29 1.75 13.09 -1.04
CA ILE A 29 2.88 14.00 -0.80
C ILE A 29 2.66 15.31 -1.55
N ALA A 30 2.19 15.27 -2.80
CA ALA A 30 1.88 16.47 -3.55
C ALA A 30 0.77 17.29 -2.88
N GLN A 31 -0.29 16.65 -2.37
CA GLN A 31 -1.32 17.34 -1.57
C GLN A 31 -0.72 18.05 -0.35
N ALA A 32 0.13 17.35 0.39
CA ALA A 32 0.78 17.91 1.58
C ALA A 32 1.71 19.08 1.23
N VAL A 33 2.48 18.97 0.14
CA VAL A 33 3.34 20.07 -0.35
C VAL A 33 2.49 21.27 -0.78
N GLN A 34 1.40 21.04 -1.50
CA GLN A 34 0.48 22.11 -1.91
C GLN A 34 -0.07 22.87 -0.70
N VAL A 35 -0.47 22.18 0.36
CA VAL A 35 -0.98 22.82 1.59
C VAL A 35 0.14 23.49 2.40
N TYR A 36 1.19 22.74 2.76
CA TYR A 36 2.16 23.16 3.76
C TYR A 36 3.32 23.99 3.21
N VAL A 37 3.68 23.82 1.94
CA VAL A 37 4.81 24.53 1.31
C VAL A 37 4.30 25.65 0.42
N LEU A 38 3.28 25.40 -0.39
CA LEU A 38 2.74 26.37 -1.35
C LEU A 38 1.59 27.22 -0.78
N GLY A 39 1.07 26.88 0.41
CA GLY A 39 0.02 27.64 1.09
C GLY A 39 -1.36 27.55 0.42
N TRP A 40 -1.60 26.54 -0.42
CA TRP A 40 -2.89 26.36 -1.08
C TRP A 40 -3.98 26.02 -0.07
N ARG A 41 -5.22 26.43 -0.36
CA ARG A 41 -6.37 26.03 0.45
C ARG A 41 -6.63 24.54 0.24
N LEU A 42 -7.13 23.83 1.26
CA LEU A 42 -7.40 22.40 1.18
C LEU A 42 -8.27 21.98 -0.05
N PRO A 43 -9.30 22.74 -0.49
CA PRO A 43 -10.07 22.41 -1.70
C PRO A 43 -9.30 22.54 -3.03
N GLU A 44 -8.18 23.25 -3.03
CA GLU A 44 -7.29 23.49 -4.17
C GLU A 44 -6.12 22.49 -4.19
N ALA A 45 -5.74 21.97 -3.03
CA ALA A 45 -4.68 20.96 -2.86
C ALA A 45 -5.13 19.57 -3.31
N ARG A 46 -5.14 19.36 -4.63
CA ARG A 46 -5.68 18.16 -5.27
C ARG A 46 -4.66 17.07 -5.60
N GLY A 47 -3.38 17.26 -5.31
CA GLY A 47 -2.33 16.28 -5.61
C GLY A 47 -1.85 16.34 -7.05
N VAL A 48 -1.27 15.24 -7.55
CA VAL A 48 -0.69 15.15 -8.89
C VAL A 48 -1.78 14.91 -9.94
N LEU A 49 -2.63 13.90 -9.73
CA LEU A 49 -3.71 13.51 -10.63
C LEU A 49 -4.93 14.40 -10.49
N GLY A 50 -5.17 14.93 -9.29
CA GLY A 50 -6.33 15.77 -9.05
C GLY A 50 -6.30 17.18 -9.62
N LEU A 51 -5.11 17.67 -9.99
CA LEU A 51 -4.99 18.92 -10.74
C LEU A 51 -5.58 18.79 -12.16
N PRO A 52 -5.13 17.83 -12.99
CA PRO A 52 -5.70 17.62 -14.33
C PRO A 52 -7.07 16.93 -14.31
N PHE A 53 -7.39 16.13 -13.29
CA PHE A 53 -8.65 15.38 -13.20
C PHE A 53 -9.35 15.59 -11.84
N PRO A 54 -9.94 16.77 -11.58
CA PRO A 54 -10.48 17.12 -10.26
C PRO A 54 -11.59 16.18 -9.76
N TRP A 55 -12.40 15.64 -10.66
CA TRP A 55 -13.48 14.71 -10.34
C TRP A 55 -12.98 13.39 -9.74
N LEU A 56 -11.72 13.02 -10.02
CA LEU A 56 -11.12 11.78 -9.54
C LEU A 56 -10.94 11.85 -8.02
N VAL A 57 -10.34 12.92 -7.51
CA VAL A 57 -10.04 13.10 -6.06
C VAL A 57 -11.25 13.46 -5.21
N THR A 58 -12.29 14.06 -5.79
CA THR A 58 -13.51 14.44 -5.04
C THR A 58 -14.46 13.27 -4.83
N SER A 59 -14.22 12.13 -5.48
CA SER A 59 -15.10 10.97 -5.41
C SER A 59 -14.67 9.98 -4.31
N GLU A 60 -15.56 9.68 -3.37
CA GLU A 60 -15.32 8.61 -2.39
C GLU A 60 -15.13 7.23 -3.05
N TRP A 61 -15.66 7.03 -4.27
CA TRP A 61 -15.40 5.83 -5.06
C TRP A 61 -13.94 5.68 -5.46
N MET A 62 -13.24 6.78 -5.77
CA MET A 62 -11.83 6.73 -6.11
C MET A 62 -11.01 6.31 -4.89
N HIS A 63 -11.25 6.95 -3.74
CA HIS A 63 -10.57 6.63 -2.48
C HIS A 63 -10.80 5.16 -2.10
N TYR A 64 -12.05 4.70 -2.13
CA TYR A 64 -12.39 3.30 -1.88
C TYR A 64 -11.75 2.34 -2.90
N GLY A 65 -11.77 2.70 -4.19
CA GLY A 65 -11.18 1.90 -5.27
C GLY A 65 -9.68 1.69 -5.07
N TYR A 66 -8.93 2.72 -4.69
CA TYR A 66 -7.51 2.59 -4.34
C TYR A 66 -7.30 1.71 -3.11
N ALA A 67 -8.09 1.90 -2.05
CA ALA A 67 -7.99 1.08 -0.84
C ALA A 67 -8.25 -0.40 -1.12
N LEU A 68 -9.22 -0.70 -2.01
CA LEU A 68 -9.54 -2.05 -2.44
C LEU A 68 -8.43 -2.65 -3.32
N LEU A 69 -7.86 -1.87 -4.25
CA LEU A 69 -6.72 -2.27 -5.08
C LEU A 69 -5.51 -2.64 -4.21
N MET A 70 -5.22 -1.83 -3.20
CA MET A 70 -4.15 -2.07 -2.23
C MET A 70 -4.37 -3.36 -1.45
N LEU A 71 -5.59 -3.56 -0.93
CA LEU A 71 -5.97 -4.76 -0.21
C LEU A 71 -5.87 -6.02 -1.09
N ALA A 72 -6.37 -5.95 -2.32
CA ALA A 72 -6.29 -7.03 -3.29
C ALA A 72 -4.83 -7.40 -3.60
N GLY A 73 -3.96 -6.41 -3.83
CA GLY A 73 -2.53 -6.63 -4.05
C GLY A 73 -1.86 -7.35 -2.88
N LEU A 74 -2.10 -6.90 -1.64
CA LEU A 74 -1.57 -7.53 -0.44
C LEU A 74 -2.05 -8.98 -0.28
N ILE A 75 -3.32 -9.26 -0.56
CA ILE A 75 -3.89 -10.63 -0.48
C ILE A 75 -3.32 -11.53 -1.59
N MET A 76 -3.29 -11.04 -2.82
CA MET A 76 -2.90 -11.82 -3.99
C MET A 76 -1.42 -12.18 -3.99
N LEU A 77 -0.55 -11.26 -3.53
CA LEU A 77 0.90 -11.46 -3.46
C LEU A 77 1.35 -12.11 -2.16
N ARG A 78 0.43 -12.26 -1.19
CA ARG A 78 0.72 -12.82 0.13
C ARG A 78 1.51 -14.12 0.02
N ARG A 79 1.09 -15.06 -0.83
CA ARG A 79 1.63 -16.44 -0.92
C ARG A 79 3.08 -16.53 -1.40
N GLY A 80 3.63 -15.49 -2.03
CA GLY A 80 5.04 -15.47 -2.43
C GLY A 80 6.02 -15.23 -1.27
N PHE A 81 5.53 -14.67 -0.15
CA PHE A 81 6.34 -14.42 1.04
C PHE A 81 6.35 -15.63 1.99
N THR A 82 7.54 -15.94 2.53
CA THR A 82 7.81 -16.98 3.53
C THR A 82 8.53 -16.40 4.75
N GLY A 83 8.57 -17.15 5.86
CA GLY A 83 9.34 -16.79 7.07
C GLY A 83 9.05 -15.40 7.61
N ARG A 84 10.09 -14.65 7.99
CA ARG A 84 9.94 -13.31 8.59
C ARG A 84 9.31 -12.32 7.64
N ALA A 85 9.62 -12.39 6.35
CA ALA A 85 9.03 -11.52 5.34
C ALA A 85 7.50 -11.70 5.29
N ARG A 86 7.00 -12.94 5.46
CA ARG A 86 5.56 -13.22 5.54
C ARG A 86 4.91 -12.59 6.77
N THR A 87 5.59 -12.58 7.91
CA THR A 87 5.09 -11.94 9.13
C THR A 87 4.84 -10.46 8.90
N TRP A 88 5.83 -9.72 8.40
CA TRP A 88 5.70 -8.28 8.13
C TRP A 88 4.68 -7.97 7.03
N TRP A 89 4.57 -8.82 6.01
CA TRP A 89 3.52 -8.69 5.01
C TRP A 89 2.11 -8.87 5.59
N ASN A 90 1.95 -9.77 6.58
CA ASN A 90 0.67 -9.92 7.28
C ASN A 90 0.38 -8.73 8.20
N VAL A 91 1.40 -8.09 8.80
CA VAL A 91 1.23 -6.85 9.57
C VAL A 91 0.71 -5.74 8.65
N ALA A 92 1.35 -5.54 7.49
CA ALA A 92 0.87 -4.60 6.46
C ALA A 92 -0.60 -4.89 6.08
N LEU A 93 -0.93 -6.16 5.82
CA LEU A 93 -2.28 -6.58 5.47
C LEU A 93 -3.30 -6.27 6.57
N GLY A 94 -2.96 -6.53 7.84
CA GLY A 94 -3.86 -6.23 8.97
C GLY A 94 -4.17 -4.73 9.08
N ILE A 95 -3.14 -3.88 8.96
CA ILE A 95 -3.31 -2.42 8.97
C ILE A 95 -4.12 -1.97 7.74
N GLN A 96 -3.85 -2.52 6.55
CA GLN A 96 -4.58 -2.18 5.33
C GLN A 96 -6.05 -2.60 5.40
N VAL A 97 -6.38 -3.71 6.07
CA VAL A 97 -7.78 -4.11 6.30
C VAL A 97 -8.51 -3.07 7.14
N TRP A 98 -7.89 -2.58 8.22
CA TRP A 98 -8.45 -1.50 9.02
C TRP A 98 -8.61 -0.21 8.22
N HIS A 99 -7.57 0.20 7.50
CA HIS A 99 -7.61 1.40 6.67
C HIS A 99 -8.70 1.31 5.58
N HIS A 100 -8.83 0.15 4.93
CA HIS A 100 -9.91 -0.13 3.98
C HIS A 100 -11.30 -0.06 4.63
N PHE A 101 -11.45 -0.56 5.85
CA PHE A 101 -12.72 -0.46 6.58
C PHE A 101 -13.12 1.00 6.82
N GLU A 102 -12.19 1.88 7.18
CA GLU A 102 -12.49 3.31 7.30
C GLU A 102 -12.93 3.92 5.95
N HIS A 103 -12.31 3.53 4.84
CA HIS A 103 -12.75 3.95 3.51
C HIS A 103 -14.14 3.42 3.13
N LEU A 104 -14.43 2.15 3.46
CA LEU A 104 -15.76 1.58 3.23
C LEU A 104 -16.81 2.36 4.03
N LEU A 105 -16.51 2.71 5.27
CA LEU A 105 -17.38 3.52 6.12
C LEU A 105 -17.64 4.90 5.48
N LEU A 106 -16.63 5.56 4.91
CA LEU A 106 -16.81 6.82 4.18
C LEU A 106 -17.69 6.66 2.94
N LEU A 107 -17.48 5.60 2.17
CA LEU A 107 -18.28 5.32 0.97
C LEU A 107 -19.76 5.07 1.32
N VAL A 108 -20.02 4.26 2.35
CA VAL A 108 -21.39 4.00 2.83
C VAL A 108 -22.06 5.28 3.31
N GLN A 109 -21.34 6.15 4.03
CA GLN A 109 -21.86 7.47 4.42
C GLN A 109 -22.22 8.31 3.20
N ALA A 110 -21.34 8.37 2.19
CA ALA A 110 -21.59 9.13 0.97
C ALA A 110 -22.77 8.59 0.14
N MET A 111 -23.00 7.27 0.15
CA MET A 111 -24.11 6.64 -0.57
C MET A 111 -25.46 6.78 0.15
N THR A 112 -25.45 6.82 1.49
CA THR A 112 -26.68 6.83 2.29
C THR A 112 -27.06 8.22 2.81
N GLY A 113 -26.13 9.17 2.82
CA GLY A 113 -26.28 10.48 3.48
C GLY A 113 -26.24 10.41 5.01
N ASN A 114 -26.07 9.23 5.60
CA ASN A 114 -26.04 9.04 7.05
C ASN A 114 -24.63 9.20 7.59
N HIS A 115 -24.25 10.41 7.98
CA HIS A 115 -22.90 10.70 8.45
C HIS A 115 -22.68 10.35 9.92
N LEU A 116 -21.47 9.88 10.23
CA LEU A 116 -21.05 9.49 11.57
C LEU A 116 -21.22 10.67 12.54
N LEU A 117 -21.92 10.44 13.67
CA LEU A 117 -22.20 11.44 14.69
C LEU A 117 -22.82 12.75 14.16
N GLY A 118 -23.61 12.67 13.08
CA GLY A 118 -24.27 13.84 12.48
C GLY A 118 -23.32 14.86 11.86
N LYS A 119 -22.09 14.46 11.51
CA LYS A 119 -21.13 15.34 10.82
C LYS A 119 -21.70 15.83 9.47
N PRO A 120 -21.30 17.01 8.97
CA PRO A 120 -21.82 17.54 7.72
C PRO A 120 -21.28 16.82 6.47
N VAL A 121 -20.24 15.98 6.62
CA VAL A 121 -19.58 15.24 5.53
C VAL A 121 -19.21 13.83 5.99
N PRO A 122 -18.99 12.87 5.07
CA PRO A 122 -18.45 11.57 5.40
C PRO A 122 -17.19 11.69 6.27
N THR A 123 -17.20 11.04 7.44
CA THR A 123 -16.12 11.13 8.43
C THR A 123 -15.82 9.74 8.99
N SER A 124 -14.56 9.31 8.97
CA SER A 124 -14.14 8.03 9.55
C SER A 124 -14.00 8.13 11.08
N ILE A 125 -13.68 7.01 11.73
CA ILE A 125 -13.54 6.92 13.19
C ILE A 125 -12.34 7.76 13.66
N ILE A 126 -11.16 7.54 13.07
CA ILE A 126 -9.95 8.26 13.50
C ILE A 126 -9.95 9.72 13.01
N GLN A 127 -10.69 10.03 11.94
CA GLN A 127 -10.90 11.42 11.48
C GLN A 127 -11.62 12.31 12.51
N LEU A 128 -12.25 11.73 13.54
CA LEU A 128 -12.81 12.50 14.65
C LEU A 128 -11.74 13.20 15.49
N LEU A 129 -10.49 12.74 15.42
CA LEU A 129 -9.37 13.21 16.24
C LEU A 129 -8.29 13.92 15.41
N VAL A 130 -8.10 13.54 14.14
CA VAL A 130 -7.02 14.00 13.27
C VAL A 130 -7.60 14.38 11.90
N PRO A 131 -7.15 15.46 11.23
CA PRO A 131 -7.72 15.82 9.94
C PRO A 131 -7.38 14.80 8.85
N ARG A 132 -8.21 14.77 7.80
CA ARG A 132 -8.23 13.71 6.78
C ARG A 132 -6.88 13.51 6.11
N MET A 133 -6.24 14.61 5.70
CA MET A 133 -5.01 14.57 4.90
C MET A 133 -3.86 13.94 5.68
N GLU A 134 -3.66 14.38 6.92
CA GLU A 134 -2.64 13.90 7.84
C GLU A 134 -2.89 12.44 8.19
N LEU A 135 -4.16 12.08 8.40
CA LEU A 135 -4.52 10.70 8.67
C LEU A 135 -4.19 9.77 7.50
N HIS A 136 -4.41 10.20 6.25
CA HIS A 136 -4.04 9.37 5.08
C HIS A 136 -2.51 9.22 4.98
N LEU A 137 -1.74 10.28 5.20
CA LEU A 137 -0.28 10.19 5.26
C LEU A 137 0.19 9.23 6.37
N PHE A 138 -0.45 9.30 7.53
CA PHE A 138 -0.17 8.42 8.65
C PHE A 138 -0.46 6.95 8.32
N TYR A 139 -1.65 6.64 7.78
CA TYR A 139 -1.99 5.28 7.38
C TYR A 139 -1.08 4.74 6.28
N ASN A 140 -0.79 5.56 5.26
CA ASN A 140 0.12 5.18 4.19
C ASN A 140 1.51 4.85 4.75
N THR A 141 1.99 5.59 5.74
CA THR A 141 3.22 5.28 6.48
C THR A 141 3.13 3.95 7.21
N LEU A 142 2.07 3.75 8.01
CA LEU A 142 1.87 2.54 8.81
C LEU A 142 1.76 1.26 7.96
N VAL A 143 1.18 1.33 6.77
CA VAL A 143 1.11 0.18 5.84
C VAL A 143 2.44 -0.01 5.11
N THR A 144 3.05 1.08 4.65
CA THR A 144 4.26 1.03 3.81
C THR A 144 5.49 0.55 4.57
N ILE A 145 5.67 0.94 5.83
CA ILE A 145 6.84 0.51 6.62
C ILE A 145 6.92 -1.02 6.73
N PRO A 146 5.88 -1.73 7.21
CA PRO A 146 5.87 -3.19 7.23
C PRO A 146 6.03 -3.82 5.84
N MET A 147 5.47 -3.21 4.77
CA MET A 147 5.70 -3.68 3.40
C MET A 147 7.18 -3.59 3.00
N VAL A 148 7.84 -2.46 3.26
CA VAL A 148 9.26 -2.27 2.96
C VAL A 148 10.10 -3.26 3.77
N VAL A 149 9.81 -3.43 5.06
CA VAL A 149 10.50 -4.44 5.90
C VAL A 149 10.31 -5.84 5.34
N ALA A 150 9.09 -6.22 4.95
CA ALA A 150 8.82 -7.49 4.30
C ALA A 150 9.64 -7.66 3.01
N MET A 151 9.72 -6.63 2.17
CA MET A 151 10.49 -6.65 0.92
C MET A 151 11.99 -6.79 1.16
N ILE A 152 12.55 -6.06 2.13
CA ILE A 152 13.98 -6.17 2.50
C ILE A 152 14.30 -7.59 2.98
N LEU A 153 13.46 -8.16 3.84
CA LEU A 153 13.63 -9.53 4.34
C LEU A 153 13.43 -10.57 3.23
N HIS A 154 12.53 -10.33 2.29
CA HIS A 154 12.28 -11.20 1.14
C HIS A 154 13.48 -11.25 0.17
N LEU A 155 14.20 -10.14 0.03
CA LEU A 155 15.43 -10.06 -0.77
C LEU A 155 16.67 -10.57 -0.02
N ARG A 156 16.60 -10.68 1.32
CA ARG A 156 17.67 -11.17 2.20
C ARG A 156 17.23 -12.39 3.03
N PRO A 157 16.82 -13.51 2.40
CA PRO A 157 16.33 -14.67 3.12
C PRO A 157 17.46 -15.43 3.81
N THR A 158 17.18 -16.04 4.97
CA THR A 158 18.05 -17.08 5.54
C THR A 158 18.07 -18.34 4.66
N THR A 159 18.97 -19.27 4.91
CA THR A 159 19.04 -20.55 4.18
C THR A 159 17.71 -21.32 4.25
N ALA A 160 17.08 -21.37 5.43
CA ALA A 160 15.79 -22.03 5.62
C ALA A 160 14.65 -21.29 4.89
N GLU A 161 14.61 -19.95 4.97
CA GLU A 161 13.61 -19.14 4.27
C GLU A 161 13.73 -19.32 2.75
N ARG A 162 14.96 -19.32 2.23
CA ARG A 162 15.28 -19.53 0.81
C ARG A 162 14.86 -20.91 0.33
N ALA A 163 15.10 -21.96 1.09
CA ALA A 163 14.66 -23.31 0.74
C ALA A 163 13.13 -23.43 0.65
N ALA A 164 12.39 -22.63 1.43
CA ALA A 164 10.93 -22.57 1.39
C ALA A 164 10.37 -21.66 0.27
N MET A 165 11.18 -20.76 -0.30
CA MET A 165 10.75 -19.85 -1.37
C MET A 165 10.47 -20.61 -2.66
N ARG A 166 9.33 -20.30 -3.30
CA ARG A 166 8.93 -20.88 -4.60
C ARG A 166 9.03 -19.88 -5.76
N CYS A 167 9.45 -18.65 -5.48
CA CYS A 167 9.58 -17.59 -6.45
C CYS A 167 11.05 -17.36 -6.84
N SER A 168 11.26 -16.67 -7.96
CA SER A 168 12.60 -16.31 -8.47
C SER A 168 13.18 -15.03 -7.84
N CYS A 169 12.62 -14.55 -6.73
CA CYS A 169 12.98 -13.25 -6.15
C CYS A 169 14.32 -13.26 -5.39
N ALA A 170 14.72 -14.41 -4.85
CA ALA A 170 15.96 -14.54 -4.12
C ALA A 170 17.17 -14.47 -5.09
N PRO A 171 18.21 -13.66 -4.80
CA PRO A 171 19.43 -13.63 -5.61
C PRO A 171 20.07 -15.02 -5.68
N ARG A 172 20.53 -15.48 -6.85
CA ARG A 172 21.35 -16.70 -6.91
C ARG A 172 22.60 -16.48 -6.06
N LEU A 173 22.94 -17.44 -5.19
CA LEU A 173 24.22 -17.42 -4.50
C LEU A 173 25.28 -17.40 -5.61
N ALA A 174 26.20 -16.43 -5.57
CA ALA A 174 27.36 -16.46 -6.46
C ALA A 174 28.03 -17.82 -6.25
N ALA A 175 28.25 -18.56 -7.32
CA ALA A 175 29.04 -19.78 -7.24
C ALA A 175 30.40 -19.36 -6.68
N HIS A 176 30.77 -19.88 -5.51
CA HIS A 176 32.17 -19.83 -5.09
C HIS A 176 32.99 -20.42 -6.25
N PRO A 177 34.05 -19.74 -6.73
CA PRO A 177 35.00 -20.39 -7.60
C PRO A 177 35.46 -21.64 -6.86
N ARG A 178 35.20 -22.84 -7.43
CA ARG A 178 35.84 -24.04 -6.91
C ARG A 178 37.32 -23.77 -7.00
N GLU A 179 38.01 -23.73 -5.86
CA GLU A 179 39.47 -23.85 -5.84
C GLU A 179 39.81 -25.07 -6.69
N ALA A 180 40.46 -24.81 -7.83
CA ALA A 180 41.06 -25.84 -8.64
C ALA A 180 42.23 -26.38 -7.83
N THR A 181 41.98 -27.39 -7.00
CA THR A 181 43.03 -28.21 -6.42
C THR A 181 43.63 -29.04 -7.55
N ALA A 182 44.83 -28.62 -7.96
CA ALA A 182 45.78 -29.41 -8.74
C ALA A 182 46.43 -30.49 -7.88
#